data_AF-A0AAV3JNY3-F1
#
_entry.id   AF-A0AAV3JNY3-F1
#
_cell.length_a   1.000
_cell.length_b   1.000
_cell.length_c   1.000
_cell.angle_alpha   90.00
_cell.angle_beta   90.00
_cell.angle_gamma   90.00
#
_symmetry.space_group_name_H-M   'P 1'
#
loop_
_entity.id
_entity.type
_entity.pdbx_description
1 polymer ?
#
loop_
_entity_poly.entity_id
_entity_poly.type
_entity_poly.pdbx_seq_one_letter_code
_entity_poly.pdbx_strand_id
1 'polypeptide(L)' 'MASSGWKYVLKQIGLIVLVILLALLFLAVGLMLGYSVFGDGEHAYSILSLDKWQNIIGKFLGK' A
#
# COMPACT_ATOMS: atom_id res chain seq x y z
N MET A 1 7.85 -26.68 -30.88
CA MET A 1 8.36 -25.29 -30.77
C MET A 1 7.23 -24.41 -30.25
N ALA A 2 7.05 -24.26 -28.93
CA ALA A 2 5.94 -23.48 -28.36
C ALA A 2 6.19 -22.95 -26.94
N SER A 3 7.45 -22.79 -26.51
CA SER A 3 7.77 -22.44 -25.10
C SER A 3 8.33 -21.02 -24.89
N SER A 4 8.59 -20.26 -25.95
CA SER A 4 9.25 -18.95 -25.83
C SER A 4 8.33 -17.83 -25.33
N GLY A 5 7.07 -17.80 -25.79
CA GLY A 5 6.11 -16.76 -25.42
C GLY A 5 5.70 -16.80 -23.95
N TRP A 6 5.52 -17.98 -23.38
CA TRP A 6 5.11 -18.15 -21.98
C TRP A 6 6.19 -17.66 -20.99
N LYS A 7 7.46 -17.89 -21.33
CA LYS A 7 8.60 -17.42 -20.55
C LYS A 7 8.69 -15.90 -20.49
N TYR A 8 8.30 -15.24 -21.58
CA TYR A 8 8.22 -13.77 -21.66
C TYR A 8 7.08 -13.22 -20.80
N VAL A 9 5.89 -13.82 -20.87
CA VAL A 9 4.73 -13.43 -20.04
C VAL A 9 5.03 -13.56 -18.55
N LEU A 10 5.63 -14.67 -18.11
CA LEU A 10 6.03 -14.86 -16.71
C LEU A 10 7.02 -13.79 -16.23
N LYS A 11 8.02 -13.45 -17.06
CA LYS A 11 8.99 -12.40 -16.73
C LYS A 11 8.32 -11.03 -16.61
N GLN A 12 7.37 -10.74 -17.50
CA GLN A 12 6.64 -9.46 -17.49
C GLN A 12 5.69 -9.35 -16.30
N ILE A 13 4.98 -10.43 -15.94
CA ILE A 13 4.18 -10.47 -14.71
C ILE A 13 5.07 -10.28 -13.47
N GLY A 14 6.24 -10.90 -13.43
CA GLY A 14 7.20 -10.71 -12.33
C GLY A 14 7.61 -9.23 -12.17
N LEU A 15 7.88 -8.54 -13.28
CA LEU A 15 8.18 -7.10 -13.26
C LEU A 15 6.98 -6.26 -12.81
N ILE A 16 5.77 -6.58 -13.27
CA ILE A 16 4.54 -5.88 -12.86
C ILE A 16 4.32 -6.05 -11.35
N VAL A 17 4.45 -7.27 -10.83
CA VAL A 17 4.33 -7.54 -9.40
C VAL A 17 5.39 -6.79 -8.61
N LEU A 18 6.64 -6.75 -9.08
CA LEU A 18 7.70 -5.98 -8.45
C LEU A 18 7.37 -4.48 -8.38
N VAL A 19 6.88 -3.91 -9.48
CA VAL A 19 6.47 -2.51 -9.53
C VAL A 19 5.30 -2.24 -8.58
N ILE A 20 4.32 -3.13 -8.52
CA ILE A 20 3.19 -3.01 -7.59
C ILE A 20 3.68 -3.04 -6.14
N LEU A 21 4.59 -3.95 -5.78
CA LEU A 21 5.15 -4.02 -4.44
C LEU A 21 5.93 -2.75 -4.07
N LEU A 22 6.73 -2.21 -4.99
CA LEU A 22 7.42 -0.94 -4.80
C LEU A 22 6.43 0.22 -4.65
N ALA A 23 5.38 0.26 -5.46
CA ALA A 23 4.33 1.28 -5.36
C ALA A 23 3.61 1.23 -4.01
N LEU A 24 3.29 0.02 -3.51
CA LEU A 24 2.69 -0.17 -2.18
C LEU A 24 3.64 0.27 -1.05
N LEU A 25 4.95 0.00 -1.19
CA LEU A 25 5.94 0.49 -0.24
C LEU A 25 6.01 2.01 -0.21
N PHE A 26 6.10 2.65 -1.38
CA PHE A 26 6.10 4.12 -1.46
C PHE A 26 4.80 4.73 -0.94
N LEU A 27 3.66 4.08 -1.21
CA LEU A 27 2.37 4.49 -0.68
C LEU A 27 2.34 4.39 0.85
N ALA A 28 2.78 3.27 1.42
CA ALA A 28 2.82 3.07 2.86
C ALA A 28 3.71 4.11 3.55
N VAL A 29 4.91 4.37 2.99
CA VAL A 29 5.83 5.40 3.50
C VAL A 29 5.21 6.79 3.37
N GLY A 30 4.62 7.14 2.22
CA GLY A 30 3.93 8.41 2.03
C GLY A 30 2.78 8.61 3.01
N LEU A 31 2.03 7.55 3.31
CA LEU A 31 0.93 7.57 4.27
C LEU A 31 1.43 7.73 5.71
N MET A 32 2.51 7.04 6.08
CA MET A 32 3.17 7.19 7.39
C MET A 32 3.68 8.63 7.58
N LEU A 33 4.36 9.19 6.58
CA LEU A 33 4.87 10.56 6.63
C LEU A 33 3.73 11.58 6.69
N GLY A 34 2.70 11.43 5.84
CA GLY A 34 1.51 12.28 5.86
C GLY A 34 0.78 12.21 7.20
N TYR A 35 0.62 11.02 7.78
CA TYR A 35 -0.02 10.83 9.07
C TYR A 35 0.81 11.37 10.24
N SER A 36 2.14 11.37 10.15
CA SER A 36 3.01 11.90 11.21
C SER A 36 3.16 13.42 11.15
N VAL A 37 3.06 14.00 9.95
CA VAL A 37 3.24 15.45 9.74
C VAL A 37 1.91 16.20 9.87
N PHE A 38 0.84 15.68 9.27
CA PHE A 38 -0.49 16.32 9.30
C PHE A 38 -1.46 15.66 10.27
N GLY A 39 -1.24 14.39 10.61
CA GLY A 39 -2.03 13.70 11.62
C GLY A 39 -1.42 13.87 12.99
N ASP A 40 -2.28 13.89 14.01
CA ASP A 40 -1.92 13.92 15.44
C ASP A 40 -1.30 12.59 15.92
N GLY A 41 -0.50 11.95 15.06
CA GLY A 41 -0.08 10.57 15.17
C GLY A 41 1.24 10.44 15.91
N GLU A 42 1.19 10.17 17.22
CA GLU A 42 2.38 9.81 18.02
C GLU A 42 3.17 8.62 17.44
N HIS A 43 2.51 7.79 16.61
CA HIS A 43 3.05 6.57 16.05
C HIS A 43 2.70 6.44 14.56
N ALA A 44 3.66 6.75 13.69
CA ALA A 44 3.54 6.70 12.22
C ALA A 44 2.96 5.39 11.67
N TYR A 45 3.28 4.26 12.31
CA TYR A 45 2.81 2.93 11.93
C TYR A 45 1.31 2.71 12.21
N SER A 46 0.70 3.54 13.05
CA SER A 46 -0.72 3.41 13.41
C SER A 46 -1.65 3.55 12.21
N ILE A 47 -1.25 4.32 11.20
CA ILE A 47 -2.02 4.51 9.96
C ILE A 47 -2.15 3.21 9.15
N LEU A 48 -1.29 2.22 9.40
CA LEU A 48 -1.38 0.89 8.79
C LEU A 48 -2.29 -0.07 9.56
N SER A 49 -2.76 0.29 10.75
CA SER A 49 -3.63 -0.58 11.56
C SER A 49 -5.08 -0.51 11.08
N LEU A 50 -5.72 -1.68 10.97
CA LEU A 50 -7.11 -1.80 10.51
C LEU A 50 -8.10 -1.09 11.47
N ASP A 51 -7.82 -1.11 12.77
CA ASP A 51 -8.60 -0.44 13.81
C ASP A 51 -8.64 1.09 13.63
N LYS A 52 -7.53 1.72 13.23
CA LYS A 52 -7.51 3.16 12.91
C LYS A 52 -8.38 3.46 11.70
N TRP A 53 -8.36 2.62 10.67
CA TRP A 53 -9.24 2.77 9.52
C TRP A 53 -10.71 2.66 9.89
N GLN A 54 -11.08 1.69 10.73
CA GLN A 54 -12.44 1.58 11.24
C GLN A 54 -12.86 2.81 12.05
N ASN A 55 -11.97 3.36 12.88
CA ASN A 55 -12.24 4.57 13.66
C ASN A 55 -12.35 5.82 12.77
N ILE A 56 -11.48 5.97 11.76
CA ILE A 56 -11.56 7.06 10.77
C ILE A 56 -12.90 6.98 10.02
N ILE A 57 -13.25 5.81 9.52
CA ILE A 57 -14.52 5.57 8.83
C ILE A 57 -15.71 5.84 9.78
N GLY A 58 -15.60 5.42 11.04
CA GLY A 58 -16.59 5.68 12.09
C GLY A 58 -16.86 7.18 12.27
N LYS A 59 -15.80 8.00 12.33
CA LYS A 59 -15.92 9.46 12.40
C LYS A 59 -16.66 10.05 11.20
N PHE A 60 -16.41 9.52 9.99
CA PHE A 60 -17.13 9.97 8.78
C PHE A 60 -18.58 9.51 8.73
N LEU A 61 -18.91 8.38 9.36
CA LEU A 61 -20.28 7.88 9.51
C LEU A 61 -21.03 8.46 10.71
N GLY A 62 -20.41 9.38 11.48
CA GLY A 62 -21.05 10.06 12.61
C GLY A 62 -21.17 9.21 13.88
N LYS A 63 -20.30 8.20 14.04
CA LYS A 63 -20.16 7.41 15.27
C LYS A 63 -19.02 7.90 16.14
#